data_AF-A0A1F8GPG2-F1
#
_entry.id   AF-A0A1F8GPG2-F1
#
_cell.length_a   1.000
_cell.length_b   1.000
_cell.length_c   1.000
_cell.angle_alpha   90.00
_cell.angle_beta   90.00
_cell.angle_gamma   90.00
#
_symmetry.space_group_name_H-M   'P 1'
#
loop_
_entity.id
_entity.type
_entity.pdbx_description
1 polymer ?
#
loop_
_entity_poly.entity_id
_entity_poly.type
_entity_poly.pdbx_seq_one_letter_code
_entity_poly.pdbx_strand_id
1 'polypeptide(L)'
;MSIFSDKLNSNKLKKAWALDQRALFDKDKKRQKKLWSESVKIYKELLKKYKTRSSDRLQILMKLATINQHQGKFAQSKKYLDTANREVPRDPIIAFNCGNLYRAMNKPGKAISYYKRAIKLNDKLSSGRQLFSKELKKYEKTLRKS
;
A
#
# COMPACT_ATOMS: atom_id res chain seq x y z
N MET A 1 2.34 -6.01 -23.35
CA MET A 1 2.92 -4.66 -23.57
C MET A 1 3.26 -4.04 -22.22
N SER A 2 4.56 -3.91 -21.95
CA SER A 2 5.11 -3.36 -20.70
C SER A 2 5.06 -1.82 -20.72
N ILE A 3 4.82 -1.20 -19.56
CA ILE A 3 4.48 0.22 -19.38
C ILE A 3 5.69 1.17 -19.54
N PHE A 4 6.84 0.66 -19.98
CA PHE A 4 7.93 1.51 -20.46
C PHE A 4 7.62 2.21 -21.80
N SER A 5 6.46 2.00 -22.42
CA SER A 5 6.12 2.61 -23.73
C SER A 5 5.62 4.07 -23.67
N ASP A 6 5.22 4.61 -22.52
CA ASP A 6 4.78 6.03 -22.40
C ASP A 6 5.59 6.78 -21.32
N LYS A 7 6.68 7.41 -21.76
CA LYS A 7 7.65 8.18 -20.95
C LYS A 7 6.97 9.23 -20.06
N LEU A 8 5.85 9.80 -20.51
CA LEU A 8 5.12 10.83 -19.76
C LEU A 8 4.44 10.26 -18.51
N ASN A 9 3.78 9.10 -18.62
CA ASN A 9 3.11 8.49 -17.48
C ASN A 9 4.14 7.90 -16.49
N SER A 10 5.30 7.43 -16.98
CA SER A 10 6.43 7.04 -16.14
C SER A 10 6.95 8.22 -15.31
N ASN A 11 7.11 9.40 -15.92
CA ASN A 11 7.54 10.61 -15.19
C ASN A 11 6.50 11.08 -14.16
N LYS A 12 5.21 11.02 -14.49
CA LYS A 12 4.13 11.32 -13.53
C LYS A 12 4.14 10.36 -12.36
N LEU A 13 4.32 9.06 -12.61
CA LEU A 13 4.40 8.05 -11.55
C LEU A 13 5.61 8.30 -10.64
N LYS A 14 6.79 8.58 -11.20
CA LYS A 14 7.99 8.95 -10.44
C LYS A 14 7.75 10.20 -9.59
N LYS A 15 7.10 11.23 -10.14
CA LYS A 15 6.73 12.44 -9.39
C LYS A 15 5.79 12.11 -8.23
N ALA A 16 4.74 11.33 -8.45
CA ALA A 16 3.79 10.94 -7.41
C ALA A 16 4.47 10.15 -6.28
N TRP A 17 5.42 9.28 -6.64
CA TRP A 17 6.19 8.51 -5.67
C TRP A 17 7.14 9.41 -4.87
N ALA A 18 7.85 10.34 -5.52
CA ALA A 18 8.72 11.29 -4.83
C ALA A 18 7.94 12.15 -3.83
N LEU A 19 6.73 12.61 -4.20
CA LEU A 19 5.85 13.36 -3.31
C LEU A 19 5.38 12.52 -2.11
N ASP A 20 5.00 11.25 -2.35
CA ASP A 20 4.61 10.31 -1.30
C ASP A 20 5.75 10.05 -0.31
N GLN A 21 6.96 9.77 -0.82
CA GLN A 21 8.15 9.59 0.02
C GLN A 21 8.47 10.84 0.83
N ARG A 22 8.45 12.01 0.18
CA ARG A 22 8.68 13.28 0.88
C ARG A 22 7.66 13.49 1.99
N ALA A 23 6.38 13.21 1.72
CA ALA A 23 5.31 13.33 2.72
C ALA A 23 5.53 12.38 3.90
N LEU A 24 6.03 11.17 3.68
CA LEU A 24 6.24 10.18 4.75
C LEU A 24 7.28 10.65 5.78
N PHE A 25 8.32 11.38 5.33
CA PHE A 25 9.43 11.82 6.18
C PHE A 25 9.35 13.31 6.55
N ASP A 26 8.35 14.05 6.06
CA ASP A 26 8.18 15.46 6.38
C ASP A 26 7.75 15.63 7.85
N LYS A 27 8.34 16.58 8.58
CA LYS A 27 8.00 16.81 9.99
C LYS A 27 6.74 17.67 10.14
N ASP A 28 6.39 18.48 9.13
CA ASP A 28 5.24 19.38 9.17
C ASP A 28 3.98 18.68 8.65
N LYS A 29 3.02 18.43 9.55
CA LYS A 29 1.71 17.82 9.23
C LYS A 29 0.93 18.58 8.15
N LYS A 30 1.03 19.91 8.08
CA LYS A 30 0.34 20.71 7.05
C LYS A 30 0.97 20.45 5.69
N ARG A 31 2.31 20.43 5.62
CA ARG A 31 3.04 20.08 4.41
C ARG A 31 2.81 18.63 4.00
N GLN A 32 2.79 17.67 4.93
CA GLN A 32 2.45 16.27 4.67
C GLN A 32 1.08 16.15 3.96
N LYS A 33 0.04 16.79 4.52
CA LYS A 33 -1.30 16.79 3.91
C LYS A 33 -1.28 17.35 2.49
N LYS A 34 -0.54 18.44 2.25
CA LYS A 34 -0.40 19.04 0.92
C LYS A 34 0.30 18.08 -0.07
N LEU A 35 1.43 17.49 0.33
CA LEU A 35 2.21 16.56 -0.49
C LEU A 35 1.42 15.28 -0.84
N TRP A 36 0.73 14.69 0.14
CA TRP A 36 -0.14 13.54 -0.12
C TRP A 36 -1.34 13.90 -0.99
N SER A 37 -1.90 15.09 -0.85
CA SER A 37 -2.99 15.55 -1.73
C SER A 37 -2.54 15.61 -3.20
N GLU A 38 -1.35 16.20 -3.45
CA GLU A 38 -0.78 16.27 -4.80
C GLU A 38 -0.45 14.88 -5.35
N SER A 39 0.16 14.02 -4.54
CA SER A 39 0.46 12.63 -4.91
C SER A 39 -0.79 11.83 -5.25
N VAL A 40 -1.84 11.91 -4.42
CA VAL A 40 -3.13 11.23 -4.65
C VAL A 40 -3.80 11.72 -5.93
N LYS A 41 -3.72 13.02 -6.26
CA LYS A 41 -4.27 13.56 -7.51
C LYS A 41 -3.62 12.87 -8.71
N ILE A 42 -2.30 12.79 -8.75
CA ILE A 42 -1.55 12.15 -9.84
C ILE A 42 -1.88 10.66 -9.92
N TYR A 43 -1.89 9.95 -8.79
CA TYR A 43 -2.24 8.53 -8.76
C TYR A 43 -3.66 8.25 -9.28
N LYS A 44 -4.64 9.09 -8.94
CA LYS A 44 -6.02 8.95 -9.46
C LYS A 44 -6.10 9.20 -10.95
N GLU A 45 -5.37 10.20 -11.48
CA GLU A 45 -5.29 10.44 -12.92
C GLU A 45 -4.69 9.23 -13.66
N LEU A 46 -3.59 8.68 -13.15
CA LEU A 46 -2.96 7.49 -13.71
C LEU A 46 -3.89 6.28 -13.64
N LEU A 47 -4.61 6.09 -12.52
CA LEU A 47 -5.55 4.98 -12.35
C LEU A 47 -6.71 5.02 -13.36
N LYS A 48 -7.16 6.23 -13.78
CA LYS A 48 -8.17 6.38 -14.84
C LYS A 48 -7.65 5.97 -16.22
N LYS A 49 -6.35 6.17 -16.48
CA LYS A 49 -5.70 5.76 -17.73
C LYS A 49 -5.44 4.26 -17.78
N TYR A 50 -4.89 3.71 -16.70
CA TYR A 50 -4.62 2.27 -16.59
C TYR A 50 -5.89 1.52 -16.19
N LYS A 51 -6.83 1.35 -17.12
CA LYS A 51 -8.10 0.65 -16.88
C LYS A 51 -7.94 -0.87 -16.79
N THR A 52 -6.94 -1.42 -17.47
CA THR A 52 -6.68 -2.86 -17.52
C THR A 52 -5.78 -3.31 -16.37
N ARG A 53 -5.90 -4.58 -16.00
CA ARG A 53 -5.05 -5.21 -14.99
C ARG A 53 -3.58 -5.10 -15.43
N SER A 54 -2.77 -4.44 -14.61
CA SER A 54 -1.33 -4.32 -14.81
C SER A 54 -0.61 -4.24 -13.47
N SER A 55 0.69 -4.57 -13.46
CA SER A 55 1.57 -4.41 -12.30
C SER A 55 1.49 -3.00 -11.72
N ASP A 56 1.43 -2.00 -12.59
CA ASP A 56 1.51 -0.59 -12.19
C ASP A 56 0.18 -0.11 -11.62
N ARG A 57 -0.93 -0.59 -12.18
CA ARG A 57 -2.26 -0.34 -11.63
C ARG A 57 -2.36 -0.86 -10.20
N LEU A 58 -1.88 -2.07 -9.95
CA LEU A 58 -1.87 -2.65 -8.59
C LEU A 58 -1.00 -1.82 -7.65
N GLN A 59 0.19 -1.41 -8.09
CA GLN A 59 1.05 -0.54 -7.31
C GLN A 59 0.36 0.79 -6.97
N ILE A 60 -0.30 1.44 -7.94
CA ILE A 60 -1.04 2.68 -7.72
C ILE A 60 -2.18 2.47 -6.71
N LEU A 61 -2.95 1.38 -6.83
CA LEU A 61 -4.01 1.04 -5.86
C LEU A 61 -3.45 0.87 -4.45
N MET A 62 -2.32 0.17 -4.30
CA MET A 62 -1.66 -0.02 -3.01
C MET A 62 -1.13 1.30 -2.43
N LYS A 63 -0.50 2.17 -3.25
CA LYS A 63 -0.03 3.48 -2.81
C LYS A 63 -1.19 4.37 -2.34
N LEU A 64 -2.28 4.40 -3.09
CA LEU A 64 -3.51 5.10 -2.69
C LEU A 64 -4.04 4.55 -1.36
N ALA A 65 -4.06 3.22 -1.19
CA ALA A 65 -4.48 2.61 0.06
C ALA A 65 -3.60 3.06 1.24
N THR A 66 -2.28 3.02 1.10
CA THR A 66 -1.32 3.41 2.15
C THR A 66 -1.46 4.88 2.52
N ILE A 67 -1.56 5.79 1.54
CA ILE A 67 -1.77 7.22 1.81
C ILE A 67 -3.10 7.43 2.56
N ASN A 68 -4.17 6.74 2.15
CA ASN A 68 -5.45 6.83 2.86
C ASN A 68 -5.37 6.27 4.29
N GLN A 69 -4.53 5.27 4.58
CA GLN A 69 -4.27 4.80 5.95
C GLN A 69 -3.61 5.89 6.79
N HIS A 70 -2.55 6.52 6.27
CA HIS A 70 -1.86 7.62 6.97
C HIS A 70 -2.77 8.83 7.23
N GLN A 71 -3.75 9.05 6.35
CA GLN A 71 -4.74 10.12 6.49
C GLN A 71 -5.95 9.73 7.37
N GLY A 72 -6.01 8.52 7.94
CA GLY A 72 -7.16 8.04 8.72
C GLY A 72 -8.40 7.70 7.88
N LYS A 73 -8.31 7.73 6.55
CA LYS A 73 -9.40 7.44 5.61
C LYS A 73 -9.53 5.93 5.36
N PHE A 74 -9.84 5.18 6.42
CA PHE A 74 -9.82 3.73 6.41
C PHE A 74 -10.80 3.10 5.41
N ALA A 75 -11.99 3.69 5.23
CA ALA A 75 -12.99 3.21 4.27
C ALA A 75 -12.46 3.27 2.83
N GLN A 76 -11.86 4.39 2.43
CA GLN A 76 -11.24 4.55 1.11
C GLN A 76 -10.05 3.61 0.93
N SER A 77 -9.21 3.49 1.96
CA SER A 77 -8.10 2.53 1.91
C SER A 77 -8.57 1.10 1.65
N LYS A 78 -9.60 0.66 2.39
CA LYS A 78 -10.23 -0.65 2.19
C LYS A 78 -10.73 -0.83 0.76
N LYS A 79 -11.43 0.16 0.19
CA LYS A 79 -11.93 0.09 -1.20
C LYS A 79 -10.80 -0.13 -2.22
N TYR A 80 -9.67 0.55 -2.06
CA TYR A 80 -8.51 0.36 -2.95
C TYR A 80 -7.89 -1.03 -2.80
N LEU A 81 -7.73 -1.52 -1.55
CA LEU A 81 -7.19 -2.86 -1.31
C LEU A 81 -8.13 -3.97 -1.77
N ASP A 82 -9.44 -3.81 -1.58
CA ASP A 82 -10.45 -4.75 -2.08
C ASP A 82 -10.44 -4.80 -3.62
N THR A 83 -10.18 -3.67 -4.28
CA THR A 83 -10.03 -3.62 -5.73
C THR A 83 -8.75 -4.33 -6.18
N ALA A 84 -7.61 -4.04 -5.54
CA ALA A 84 -6.37 -4.72 -5.83
C ALA A 84 -6.46 -6.25 -5.60
N ASN A 85 -7.09 -6.67 -4.50
CA ASN A 85 -7.28 -8.09 -4.18
C ASN A 85 -8.23 -8.82 -5.14
N ARG A 86 -9.20 -8.12 -5.73
CA ARG A 86 -10.05 -8.68 -6.80
C ARG A 86 -9.27 -8.87 -8.10
N GLU A 87 -8.37 -7.95 -8.43
CA GLU A 87 -7.56 -8.02 -9.65
C GLU A 87 -6.44 -9.07 -9.55
N VAL A 88 -5.76 -9.14 -8.41
CA VAL A 88 -4.77 -10.19 -8.10
C VAL A 88 -5.10 -10.81 -6.75
N PRO A 89 -5.95 -11.85 -6.76
CA PRO A 89 -6.17 -12.65 -5.58
C PRO A 89 -4.87 -13.30 -5.14
N ARG A 90 -4.68 -13.44 -3.82
CA ARG A 90 -3.55 -14.17 -3.21
C ARG A 90 -2.18 -13.50 -3.40
N ASP A 91 -2.14 -12.20 -3.67
CA ASP A 91 -0.89 -11.44 -3.61
C ASP A 91 -0.46 -11.20 -2.13
N PRO A 92 0.79 -11.53 -1.76
CA PRO A 92 1.26 -11.36 -0.38
C PRO A 92 1.43 -9.89 0.02
N ILE A 93 1.74 -8.98 -0.91
CA ILE A 93 1.89 -7.54 -0.64
C ILE A 93 0.52 -6.92 -0.36
N ILE A 94 -0.52 -7.31 -1.11
CA ILE A 94 -1.90 -6.86 -0.86
C ILE A 94 -2.36 -7.35 0.52
N ALA A 95 -2.12 -8.62 0.85
CA ALA A 95 -2.45 -9.16 2.17
C ALA A 95 -1.72 -8.41 3.30
N PHE A 96 -0.45 -8.05 3.09
CA PHE A 96 0.32 -7.25 4.04
C PHE A 96 -0.26 -5.84 4.22
N ASN A 97 -0.64 -5.17 3.13
CA ASN A 97 -1.28 -3.84 3.19
C ASN A 97 -2.66 -3.87 3.86
N CYS A 98 -3.42 -4.96 3.75
CA CYS A 98 -4.62 -5.19 4.55
C CYS A 98 -4.28 -5.31 6.04
N GLY A 99 -3.20 -6.03 6.38
CA GLY A 99 -2.69 -6.09 7.76
C GLY A 99 -2.37 -4.70 8.33
N ASN A 100 -1.66 -3.87 7.55
CA ASN A 100 -1.35 -2.49 7.91
C ASN A 100 -2.61 -1.63 8.11
N LEU A 101 -3.63 -1.79 7.25
CA LEU A 101 -4.92 -1.13 7.41
C LEU A 101 -5.57 -1.50 8.74
N TYR A 102 -5.69 -2.79 9.05
CA TYR A 102 -6.31 -3.23 10.31
C TYR A 102 -5.48 -2.83 11.53
N ARG A 103 -4.15 -2.78 11.41
CA ARG A 103 -3.28 -2.20 12.45
C ARG A 103 -3.61 -0.73 12.68
N ALA A 104 -3.71 0.07 11.62
CA ALA A 104 -4.04 1.49 11.71
C ALA A 104 -5.46 1.74 12.26
N MET A 105 -6.38 0.80 12.06
CA MET A 105 -7.73 0.81 12.64
C MET A 105 -7.78 0.32 14.10
N ASN A 106 -6.63 0.07 14.74
CA ASN A 106 -6.54 -0.51 16.08
C ASN A 106 -7.27 -1.87 16.22
N LYS A 107 -7.20 -2.72 15.18
CA LYS A 107 -7.79 -4.08 15.15
C LYS A 107 -6.68 -5.13 15.08
N PRO A 108 -5.93 -5.36 16.16
CA PRO A 108 -4.72 -6.19 16.17
C PRO A 108 -4.97 -7.64 15.73
N GLY A 109 -6.06 -8.26 16.17
CA GLY A 109 -6.39 -9.64 15.78
C GLY A 109 -6.57 -9.82 14.26
N LYS A 110 -7.24 -8.86 13.61
CA LYS A 110 -7.38 -8.87 12.15
C LYS A 110 -6.04 -8.59 11.47
N ALA A 111 -5.26 -7.63 11.98
CA ALA A 111 -3.95 -7.32 11.44
C ALA A 111 -3.02 -8.55 11.43
N ILE A 112 -2.95 -9.27 12.55
CA ILE A 112 -2.15 -10.51 12.68
C ILE A 112 -2.61 -11.57 11.69
N SER A 113 -3.93 -11.78 11.54
CA SER A 113 -4.47 -12.75 10.59
C SER A 113 -4.03 -12.44 9.15
N TYR A 114 -4.09 -11.17 8.74
CA TYR A 114 -3.65 -10.74 7.41
C TYR A 114 -2.13 -10.83 7.21
N TYR A 115 -1.32 -10.50 8.22
CA TYR A 115 0.13 -10.71 8.15
C TYR A 115 0.50 -12.19 8.04
N LYS A 116 -0.14 -13.07 8.82
CA LYS A 116 0.04 -14.53 8.70
C LYS A 116 -0.34 -15.02 7.30
N ARG A 117 -1.42 -14.49 6.72
CA ARG A 117 -1.82 -14.78 5.34
C ARG A 117 -0.76 -14.31 4.34
N ALA A 118 -0.22 -13.09 4.48
CA ALA A 118 0.86 -12.59 3.64
C ALA A 118 2.11 -13.50 3.67
N ILE A 119 2.50 -13.96 4.86
CA ILE A 119 3.60 -14.91 5.06
C ILE A 119 3.32 -16.24 4.34
N LYS A 120 2.12 -16.82 4.53
CA LYS A 120 1.73 -18.09 3.90
C LYS A 120 1.67 -18.01 2.37
N LEU A 121 1.27 -16.86 1.83
CA LEU A 121 1.23 -16.63 0.39
C LEU A 121 2.63 -16.47 -0.21
N ASN A 122 3.56 -15.88 0.54
CA ASN A 122 4.95 -15.69 0.11
C ASN A 122 5.82 -16.94 0.27
N ASP A 123 5.41 -17.90 1.11
CA ASP A 123 6.09 -19.18 1.29
C ASP A 123 6.18 -20.00 -0.01
N LYS A 124 5.31 -19.70 -0.99
CA LYS A 124 5.38 -20.26 -2.34
C LYS A 124 6.46 -19.64 -3.26
N LEU A 125 7.15 -18.57 -2.82
CA LEU A 125 8.08 -17.75 -3.61
C LEU A 125 9.46 -17.51 -2.92
N SER A 126 9.75 -18.24 -1.84
CA SER A 126 11.08 -18.51 -1.23
C SER A 126 11.88 -17.37 -0.57
N SER A 127 11.80 -16.09 -0.98
CA SER A 127 12.73 -15.05 -0.49
C SER A 127 12.10 -13.89 0.31
N GLY A 128 10.82 -13.55 0.12
CA GLY A 128 10.20 -12.42 0.84
C GLY A 128 9.59 -12.77 2.21
N ARG A 129 9.57 -14.05 2.61
CA ARG A 129 8.94 -14.53 3.86
C ARG A 129 9.54 -13.89 5.10
N GLN A 130 10.85 -13.67 5.09
CA GLN A 130 11.59 -13.12 6.23
C GLN A 130 11.16 -11.68 6.56
N LEU A 131 10.90 -10.85 5.55
CA LEU A 131 10.49 -9.46 5.73
C LEU A 131 9.13 -9.37 6.46
N PHE A 132 8.12 -10.07 5.97
CA PHE A 132 6.79 -10.07 6.59
C PHE A 132 6.80 -10.72 7.98
N SER A 133 7.60 -11.77 8.17
CA SER A 133 7.73 -12.44 9.47
C SER A 133 8.40 -11.53 10.51
N LYS A 134 9.41 -10.75 10.11
CA LYS A 134 10.07 -9.77 10.98
C LYS A 134 9.12 -8.66 11.40
N GLU A 135 8.36 -8.12 10.45
CA GLU A 135 7.34 -7.09 10.74
C GLU A 135 6.24 -7.61 11.66
N LEU A 136 5.75 -8.84 11.45
CA LEU A 136 4.77 -9.47 12.33
C LEU A 136 5.31 -9.65 13.76
N LYS A 137 6.52 -10.21 13.91
CA LYS A 137 7.16 -10.39 15.23
C LYS A 137 7.34 -9.06 15.97
N LYS A 138 7.77 -8.02 15.26
CA LYS A 138 7.90 -6.67 15.82
C LYS A 138 6.55 -6.16 16.32
N TYR A 139 5.50 -6.32 15.52
CA TYR A 139 4.16 -5.88 15.90
C TYR A 139 3.61 -6.64 17.10
N GLU A 140 3.74 -7.97 17.14
CA GLU A 140 3.33 -8.79 18.29
C GLU A 140 4.10 -8.41 19.57
N LYS A 141 5.39 -8.11 19.46
CA LYS A 141 6.20 -7.62 20.60
C LYS A 141 5.72 -6.26 21.10
N THR A 142 5.32 -5.35 20.20
CA THR A 142 4.74 -4.07 20.59
C THR A 142 3.43 -4.27 21.35
N LEU A 143 2.55 -5.17 20.89
CA LEU A 143 1.28 -5.47 21.56
C LEU A 143 1.43 -6.11 22.94
N ARG A 144 2.51 -6.87 23.18
CA ARG A 144 2.79 -7.45 24.50
C ARG A 144 3.33 -6.45 25.52
N LYS A 145 3.79 -5.28 25.05
CA LYS A 145 4.39 -4.22 25.87
C LYS A 145 3.46 -3.03 26.14
N SER A 146 2.29 -3.02 25.50
CA SER A 146 1.22 -2.03 25.64
C SER A 146 0.13 -2.56 26.55
#